data_AF-A0A519YGI2-F1
#
_entry.id   AF-A0A519YGI2-F1
#
_cell.length_a   1.000
_cell.length_b   1.000
_cell.length_c   1.000
_cell.angle_alpha   90.00
_cell.angle_beta   90.00
_cell.angle_gamma   90.00
#
_symmetry.space_group_name_H-M   'P 1'
#
loop_
_entity.id
_entity.type
_entity.pdbx_description
1 polymer ?
#
loop_
_entity_poly.entity_id
_entity_poly.type
_entity_poly.pdbx_seq_one_letter_code
_entity_poly.pdbx_strand_id
1 'polypeptide(L)'
;MGESAILYVQATQAYLQANDGRLDGVDNNATTFWDKKDRYLQFTAGVRANLGKAKDADGDGVSDKKDKCPDTPTGVKVDVNGCPVDTDGDGVADYLDKCPDVKGLAALQGCPDADNDGVADADDRCPNTPAGVRVDASGCPLDADGDKVPDYLDKCPN
;
A
#
# COMPACT_ATOMS: atom_id res chain seq x y z
N MET A 1 7.67 -17.57 -6.11
CA MET A 1 6.60 -17.89 -7.08
C MET A 1 7.25 -17.95 -8.46
N GLY A 2 7.35 -19.14 -9.04
CA GLY A 2 8.25 -19.43 -10.17
C GLY A 2 7.69 -19.05 -11.54
N GLU A 3 8.62 -18.83 -12.47
CA GLU A 3 8.32 -18.74 -13.90
C GLU A 3 7.68 -20.06 -14.36
N SER A 4 6.64 -19.98 -15.18
CA SER A 4 5.98 -21.18 -15.71
C SER A 4 5.62 -20.99 -17.18
N ALA A 5 5.86 -22.03 -17.97
CA ALA A 5 5.38 -22.14 -19.34
C ALA A 5 4.47 -23.35 -19.43
N ILE A 6 3.25 -23.13 -19.91
CA ILE A 6 2.25 -24.18 -20.14
C ILE A 6 2.10 -24.31 -21.65
N LEU A 7 2.47 -25.47 -22.16
CA LEU A 7 2.02 -25.92 -23.48
C LEU A 7 0.66 -26.59 -23.27
N TYR A 8 -0.35 -26.13 -23.99
CA TYR A 8 -1.64 -26.81 -24.03
C TYR A 8 -1.98 -27.19 -25.46
N VAL A 9 -2.52 -28.39 -25.58
CA VAL A 9 -3.12 -28.89 -26.81
C VAL A 9 -4.55 -29.23 -26.48
N GLN A 10 -5.47 -28.63 -27.23
CA GLN A 10 -6.89 -28.89 -27.10
C GLN A 10 -7.41 -29.47 -28.41
N ALA A 11 -8.06 -30.62 -28.31
CA ALA A 11 -8.79 -31.23 -29.41
C ALA A 11 -10.29 -31.00 -29.18
N THR A 12 -10.96 -30.40 -30.16
CA THR A 12 -12.42 -30.23 -30.15
C THR A 12 -13.01 -30.72 -31.46
N GLN A 13 -14.24 -31.21 -31.40
CA GLN A 13 -15.02 -31.47 -32.60
C GLN A 13 -15.76 -30.19 -32.98
N ALA A 14 -15.55 -29.73 -34.20
CA ALA A 14 -16.21 -28.54 -34.75
C ALA A 14 -16.98 -28.90 -36.03
N TYR A 15 -17.92 -28.04 -36.41
CA TYR A 15 -18.70 -28.14 -37.64
C TYR A 15 -18.54 -26.86 -38.45
N LEU A 16 -18.54 -26.97 -39.77
CA LEU A 16 -18.45 -25.80 -40.64
C LEU A 16 -19.74 -24.95 -40.54
N GLN A 17 -19.59 -23.66 -40.25
CA GLN A 17 -20.73 -22.74 -40.09
C GLN A 17 -21.27 -22.21 -41.43
N ALA A 18 -20.56 -22.43 -42.55
CA ALA A 18 -21.04 -22.09 -43.89
C ALA A 18 -22.27 -22.92 -44.30
N ASN A 19 -23.13 -22.34 -45.15
CA ASN A 19 -24.38 -22.96 -45.61
C ASN A 19 -24.15 -24.22 -46.50
N ASP A 20 -22.92 -24.43 -46.97
CA ASP A 20 -22.46 -25.52 -47.83
C ASP A 20 -21.14 -26.15 -47.32
N GLY A 21 -20.82 -25.99 -46.03
CA GLY A 21 -19.55 -26.43 -45.44
C GLY A 21 -19.35 -27.94 -45.49
N ARG A 22 -18.78 -28.41 -46.60
CA ARG A 22 -18.36 -29.80 -46.86
C ARG A 22 -16.85 -29.86 -47.04
N LEU A 23 -16.19 -30.77 -46.35
CA LEU A 23 -14.75 -30.99 -46.34
C LEU A 23 -14.35 -32.17 -47.24
N ASP A 24 -15.23 -33.17 -47.43
CA ASP A 24 -14.93 -34.40 -48.18
C ASP A 24 -15.40 -34.39 -49.66
N GLY A 25 -16.20 -33.39 -50.04
CA GLY A 25 -16.66 -33.17 -51.41
C GLY A 25 -17.66 -34.22 -51.94
N VAL A 26 -18.28 -35.02 -51.08
CA VAL A 26 -19.25 -36.04 -51.49
C VAL A 26 -20.68 -35.57 -51.23
N ASP A 27 -21.54 -35.65 -52.24
CA ASP A 27 -22.97 -35.36 -52.12
C ASP A 27 -23.71 -36.56 -51.51
N ASN A 28 -23.72 -36.69 -50.20
CA ASN A 28 -24.69 -37.55 -49.55
C ASN A 28 -26.08 -36.90 -49.67
N ASN A 29 -27.02 -37.60 -50.33
CA ASN A 29 -28.43 -37.20 -50.49
C ASN A 29 -29.20 -37.30 -49.16
N ALA A 30 -28.68 -36.64 -48.13
CA ALA A 30 -29.15 -36.75 -46.77
C ALA A 30 -30.08 -35.58 -46.42
N THR A 31 -31.27 -35.92 -45.94
CA THR A 31 -32.40 -34.99 -45.76
C THR A 31 -32.44 -34.34 -44.38
N THR A 32 -31.55 -34.72 -43.45
CA THR A 32 -31.51 -34.18 -42.09
C THR A 32 -30.35 -33.21 -41.86
N PHE A 33 -30.53 -32.23 -40.95
CA PHE A 33 -29.57 -31.14 -40.70
C PHE A 33 -28.18 -31.63 -40.22
N TRP A 34 -28.14 -32.75 -39.50
CA TRP A 34 -26.90 -33.35 -38.98
C TRP A 34 -26.07 -34.07 -40.04
N ASP A 35 -26.70 -34.47 -41.16
CA ASP A 35 -26.03 -35.17 -42.26
C ASP A 35 -25.43 -34.21 -43.31
N LYS A 36 -25.79 -32.92 -43.26
CA LYS A 36 -25.36 -31.90 -44.24
C LYS A 36 -24.07 -31.18 -43.87
N LYS A 37 -23.60 -31.31 -42.63
CA LYS A 37 -22.43 -30.60 -42.11
C LYS A 37 -21.34 -31.57 -41.73
N ASP A 38 -20.18 -31.45 -42.36
CA ASP A 38 -19.04 -32.29 -42.04
C ASP A 38 -18.45 -31.89 -40.69
N ARG A 39 -18.24 -32.90 -39.84
CA ARG A 39 -17.57 -32.75 -38.55
C ARG A 39 -16.08 -32.91 -38.79
N TYR A 40 -15.30 -31.95 -38.33
CA TYR A 40 -13.85 -32.03 -38.38
C TYR A 40 -13.26 -31.95 -36.97
N LEU A 41 -12.08 -32.55 -36.81
CA LEU A 41 -11.32 -32.49 -35.58
C LEU A 41 -10.42 -31.25 -35.64
N GLN A 42 -10.64 -30.34 -34.72
CA GLN A 42 -9.83 -29.14 -34.57
C GLN A 42 -8.80 -29.36 -33.46
N PHE A 43 -7.52 -29.24 -33.81
CA PHE A 43 -6.44 -29.21 -32.84
C PHE A 43 -5.97 -27.76 -32.69
N THR A 44 -6.01 -27.25 -31.47
CA THR A 44 -5.44 -25.96 -31.10
C THR A 44 -4.26 -26.22 -30.18
N ALA A 45 -3.10 -25.69 -30.54
CA ALA A 45 -1.92 -25.69 -29.66
C ALA A 45 -1.59 -24.25 -29.28
N GLY A 46 -1.31 -24.02 -28.01
CA GLY A 46 -0.93 -22.70 -27.51
C GLY A 46 0.11 -22.80 -26.41
N VAL A 47 0.91 -21.73 -26.29
CA VAL A 47 1.88 -21.56 -25.21
C VAL A 47 1.41 -20.40 -24.35
N ARG A 48 1.31 -20.64 -23.04
CA ARG A 48 1.13 -19.58 -22.04
C ARG A 48 2.39 -19.52 -21.20
N ALA A 49 3.09 -18.39 -21.21
CA ALA A 49 4.24 -18.15 -20.35
C ALA A 49 3.93 -17.07 -19.32
N ASN A 50 4.19 -17.36 -18.04
CA ASN A 50 4.23 -16.39 -16.95
C ASN A 50 5.70 -16.06 -16.69
N LEU A 51 6.13 -14.87 -17.11
CA LEU A 51 7.47 -14.35 -16.83
C LEU A 51 7.46 -13.71 -15.43
N GLY A 52 8.54 -13.92 -14.66
CA GLY A 52 8.58 -13.69 -13.22
C GLY A 52 8.18 -12.29 -12.73
N LYS A 53 8.04 -12.15 -11.40
CA LYS A 53 7.87 -10.83 -10.77
C LYS A 53 9.18 -10.04 -10.85
N ALA A 54 9.08 -8.73 -11.03
CA ALA A 54 10.25 -7.86 -10.93
C ALA A 54 10.90 -8.01 -9.55
N LYS A 55 12.23 -7.92 -9.48
CA LYS A 55 12.96 -7.96 -8.21
C LYS A 55 12.49 -6.78 -7.35
N ASP A 56 12.21 -7.12 -6.10
CA ASP A 56 11.68 -6.26 -5.04
C ASP A 56 12.41 -6.73 -3.78
N ALA A 57 13.41 -5.96 -3.37
CA ALA A 57 14.44 -6.36 -2.40
C ALA A 57 13.97 -6.19 -0.95
N ASP A 58 13.20 -5.16 -0.67
CA ASP A 58 12.61 -4.85 0.64
C ASP A 58 11.18 -5.37 0.79
N GLY A 59 10.56 -5.80 -0.31
CA GLY A 59 9.26 -6.47 -0.32
C GLY A 59 8.10 -5.50 -0.12
N ASP A 60 8.29 -4.21 -0.37
CA ASP A 60 7.26 -3.19 -0.17
C ASP A 60 6.15 -3.22 -1.26
N GLY A 61 6.35 -4.01 -2.32
CA GLY A 61 5.43 -4.15 -3.45
C GLY A 61 5.79 -3.31 -4.66
N VAL A 62 6.86 -2.53 -4.59
CA VAL A 62 7.44 -1.73 -5.67
C VAL A 62 8.77 -2.35 -6.10
N SER A 63 8.95 -2.56 -7.40
CA SER A 63 10.18 -3.15 -7.89
C SER A 63 11.39 -2.23 -7.68
N ASP A 64 12.57 -2.78 -7.37
CA ASP A 64 13.85 -2.07 -7.18
C ASP A 64 14.16 -1.00 -8.25
N LYS A 65 13.70 -1.19 -9.50
CA LYS A 65 13.95 -0.26 -10.61
C LYS A 65 13.12 1.03 -10.53
N LYS A 66 12.02 1.00 -9.80
CA LYS A 66 11.06 2.10 -9.63
C LYS A 66 11.08 2.64 -8.20
N ASP A 67 11.57 1.83 -7.28
CA ASP A 67 11.70 2.14 -5.89
C ASP A 67 12.80 3.19 -5.66
N LYS A 68 12.43 4.28 -4.99
CA LYS A 68 13.30 5.38 -4.56
C LYS A 68 13.70 5.24 -3.09
N CYS A 69 13.04 4.36 -2.35
CA CYS A 69 13.19 4.13 -0.92
C CYS A 69 13.47 2.62 -0.67
N PRO A 70 14.69 2.15 -0.98
CA PRO A 70 15.05 0.72 -1.02
C PRO A 70 15.11 -0.03 0.31
N ASP A 71 14.76 0.64 1.41
CA ASP A 71 14.80 0.12 2.78
C ASP A 71 13.40 0.21 3.42
N THR A 72 12.34 0.22 2.60
CA THR A 72 10.97 0.37 3.12
C THR A 72 10.50 -0.94 3.74
N PRO A 73 10.03 -0.93 5.00
CA PRO A 73 9.63 -2.17 5.65
C PRO A 73 8.44 -2.84 4.92
N THR A 74 8.55 -4.15 4.71
CA THR A 74 7.49 -4.97 4.13
C THR A 74 6.15 -4.76 4.86
N GLY A 75 5.08 -4.46 4.11
CA GLY A 75 3.73 -4.28 4.67
C GLY A 75 3.40 -2.85 5.10
N VAL A 76 4.35 -1.93 5.02
CA VAL A 76 4.08 -0.49 5.10
C VAL A 76 3.34 -0.03 3.85
N LYS A 77 2.43 0.93 4.01
CA LYS A 77 1.75 1.55 2.88
C LYS A 77 2.73 2.48 2.16
N VAL A 78 3.04 2.16 0.91
CA VAL A 78 3.97 2.92 0.07
C VAL A 78 3.27 3.61 -1.09
N ASP A 79 3.92 4.65 -1.60
CA ASP A 79 3.50 5.38 -2.80
C ASP A 79 3.96 4.67 -4.09
N VAL A 80 3.77 5.32 -5.24
CA VAL A 80 4.16 4.76 -6.55
C VAL A 80 5.68 4.61 -6.73
N ASN A 81 6.45 5.24 -5.85
CA ASN A 81 7.90 5.26 -5.85
C ASN A 81 8.50 4.36 -4.77
N GLY A 82 7.71 3.55 -4.07
CA GLY A 82 8.19 2.67 -2.99
C GLY A 82 8.52 3.41 -1.70
N CYS A 83 8.15 4.69 -1.59
CA CYS A 83 8.39 5.46 -0.37
C CYS A 83 7.19 5.37 0.57
N PRO A 84 7.39 5.30 1.90
CA PRO A 84 6.30 5.36 2.86
C PRO A 84 5.43 6.60 2.65
N VAL A 85 4.11 6.42 2.80
CA VAL A 85 3.17 7.55 2.76
C VAL A 85 3.36 8.42 4.01
N ASP A 86 3.40 9.74 3.77
CA ASP A 86 3.37 10.81 4.76
C ASP A 86 2.20 11.71 4.36
N THR A 87 1.09 11.60 5.11
CA THR A 87 -0.21 12.17 4.77
C THR A 87 -0.25 13.67 5.05
N ASP A 88 0.37 14.12 6.15
CA ASP A 88 0.37 15.53 6.51
C ASP A 88 1.60 16.28 5.95
N GLY A 89 2.66 15.59 5.58
CA GLY A 89 3.88 16.15 5.00
C GLY A 89 4.78 16.82 6.01
N ASP A 90 4.87 16.29 7.24
CA ASP A 90 5.78 16.77 8.29
C ASP A 90 7.18 16.09 8.25
N GLY A 91 7.32 15.04 7.45
CA GLY A 91 8.56 14.26 7.29
C GLY A 91 8.64 13.00 8.14
N VAL A 92 7.62 12.70 8.95
CA VAL A 92 7.42 11.43 9.64
C VAL A 92 6.40 10.61 8.85
N ALA A 93 6.75 9.39 8.47
CA ALA A 93 5.83 8.55 7.72
C ALA A 93 4.63 8.12 8.59
N ASP A 94 3.45 7.95 7.99
CA ASP A 94 2.18 7.64 8.67
C ASP A 94 2.26 6.46 9.65
N TYR A 95 3.11 5.48 9.35
CA TYR A 95 3.27 4.28 10.17
C TYR A 95 4.15 4.48 11.42
N LEU A 96 4.89 5.60 11.47
CA LEU A 96 5.70 6.06 12.61
C LEU A 96 5.07 7.29 13.30
N ASP A 97 4.13 7.94 12.62
CA ASP A 97 3.44 9.13 13.09
C ASP A 97 2.28 8.79 14.03
N LYS A 98 2.26 9.43 15.20
CA LYS A 98 1.15 9.35 16.16
C LYS A 98 -0.02 10.26 15.76
N CYS A 99 0.24 11.29 14.97
CA CYS A 99 -0.68 12.33 14.54
C CYS A 99 -0.71 12.49 12.99
N PRO A 100 -1.03 11.42 12.22
CA PRO A 100 -0.86 11.34 10.76
C PRO A 100 -1.66 12.37 9.92
N ASP A 101 -2.57 13.11 10.53
CA ASP A 101 -3.41 14.11 9.87
C ASP A 101 -2.97 15.55 10.19
N VAL A 102 -2.04 15.75 11.13
CA VAL A 102 -1.68 17.07 11.67
C VAL A 102 -0.18 17.19 11.88
N LYS A 103 0.42 18.05 11.05
CA LYS A 103 1.86 18.29 11.06
C LYS A 103 2.41 18.51 12.45
N GLY A 104 3.46 17.78 12.78
CA GLY A 104 4.15 17.92 14.05
C GLY A 104 5.66 17.91 13.94
N LEU A 105 6.27 17.69 15.10
CA LEU A 105 7.71 17.59 15.25
C LEU A 105 8.12 16.13 15.23
N ALA A 106 9.17 15.80 14.47
CA ALA A 106 9.76 14.46 14.47
C ALA A 106 10.20 14.00 15.88
N ALA A 107 10.60 14.94 16.75
CA ALA A 107 10.93 14.67 18.14
C ALA A 107 9.73 14.16 18.97
N LEU A 108 8.51 14.53 18.56
CA LEU A 108 7.24 14.18 19.20
C LEU A 108 6.47 13.13 18.38
N GLN A 109 7.17 12.38 17.53
CA GLN A 109 6.58 11.33 16.68
C GLN A 109 5.49 11.88 15.76
N GLY A 110 5.73 13.05 15.16
CA GLY A 110 4.83 13.71 14.20
C GLY A 110 3.66 14.46 14.84
N CYS A 111 3.60 14.55 16.17
CA CYS A 111 2.56 15.34 16.84
C CYS A 111 2.94 16.83 17.01
N PRO A 112 1.94 17.74 16.94
CA PRO A 112 2.14 19.17 17.16
C PRO A 112 2.41 19.48 18.64
N ASP A 113 3.09 20.59 18.86
CA ASP A 113 3.39 21.21 20.16
C ASP A 113 3.19 22.73 20.01
N ALA A 114 2.07 23.22 20.51
CA ALA A 114 1.58 24.57 20.25
C ALA A 114 2.36 25.64 21.03
N ASP A 115 2.80 25.35 22.26
CA ASP A 115 3.51 26.28 23.12
C ASP A 115 5.03 26.03 23.19
N ASN A 116 5.50 24.97 22.53
CA ASN A 116 6.90 24.58 22.37
C ASN A 116 7.59 24.26 23.71
N ASP A 117 6.84 23.66 24.64
CA ASP A 117 7.36 23.23 25.94
C ASP A 117 8.00 21.82 25.90
N GLY A 118 7.84 21.11 24.78
CA GLY A 118 8.37 19.77 24.54
C GLY A 118 7.40 18.63 24.82
N VAL A 119 6.13 18.92 25.12
CA VAL A 119 5.04 17.95 25.26
C VAL A 119 4.05 18.14 24.10
N ALA A 120 3.62 17.04 23.49
CA ALA A 120 2.67 17.12 22.38
C ALA A 120 1.30 17.60 22.88
N ASP A 121 0.57 18.36 22.05
CA ASP A 121 -0.75 18.94 22.39
C ASP A 121 -1.76 17.90 22.92
N ALA A 122 -1.65 16.64 22.46
CA ALA A 122 -2.53 15.55 22.88
C ALA A 122 -2.23 15.05 24.31
N ASP A 123 -0.99 15.18 24.78
CA ASP A 123 -0.52 14.75 26.09
C ASP A 123 -0.37 15.93 27.08
N ASP A 124 -0.46 17.17 26.58
CA ASP A 124 -0.32 18.39 27.35
C ASP A 124 -1.62 18.82 28.07
N ARG A 125 -1.53 18.99 29.38
CA ARG A 125 -2.62 19.46 30.25
C ARG A 125 -2.62 20.97 30.44
N CYS A 126 -1.54 21.65 30.08
CA CYS A 126 -1.26 23.05 30.27
C CYS A 126 -0.83 23.72 28.95
N PRO A 127 -1.71 23.81 27.93
CA PRO A 127 -1.43 24.23 26.53
C PRO A 127 -1.00 25.68 26.31
N ASN A 128 -0.63 26.39 27.37
CA ASN A 128 -0.17 27.78 27.31
C ASN A 128 1.01 28.00 28.25
N THR A 129 1.87 27.00 28.38
CA THR A 129 3.12 27.12 29.13
C THR A 129 4.00 28.19 28.45
N PRO A 130 4.52 29.18 29.22
CA PRO A 130 5.41 30.17 28.65
C PRO A 130 6.72 29.55 28.15
N ALA A 131 7.19 29.98 26.98
CA ALA A 131 8.43 29.50 26.39
C ALA A 131 9.63 29.57 27.35
N GLY A 132 10.34 28.44 27.50
CA GLY A 132 11.51 28.32 28.36
C GLY A 132 11.22 27.98 29.83
N VAL A 133 9.95 27.88 30.22
CA VAL A 133 9.56 27.31 31.52
C VAL A 133 9.81 25.81 31.50
N ARG A 134 10.31 25.28 32.61
CA ARG A 134 10.46 23.83 32.79
C ARG A 134 9.11 23.22 33.12
N VAL A 135 8.71 22.21 32.38
CA VAL A 135 7.47 21.47 32.59
C VAL A 135 7.73 20.05 33.07
N ASP A 136 6.69 19.46 33.65
CA ASP A 136 6.63 18.04 33.96
C ASP A 136 6.23 17.21 32.72
N ALA A 137 6.03 15.90 32.91
CA ALA A 137 5.62 15.00 31.84
C ALA A 137 4.19 15.26 31.32
N SER A 138 3.43 16.17 31.94
CA SER A 138 2.08 16.56 31.55
C SER A 138 2.04 17.93 30.86
N GLY A 139 3.19 18.53 30.56
CA GLY A 139 3.29 19.88 29.99
C GLY A 139 3.00 21.00 30.99
N CYS A 140 2.86 20.68 32.28
CA CYS A 140 2.55 21.69 33.29
C CYS A 140 3.82 22.23 33.97
N PRO A 141 3.88 23.55 34.25
CA PRO A 141 4.97 24.14 35.02
C PRO A 141 5.18 23.45 36.36
N LEU A 142 6.45 23.33 36.77
CA LEU A 142 6.80 22.78 38.07
C LEU A 142 6.23 23.64 39.22
N ASP A 143 5.74 22.96 40.26
CA ASP A 143 5.21 23.51 41.51
C ASP A 143 5.77 22.64 42.65
N ALA A 144 6.88 23.09 43.25
CA ALA A 144 7.67 22.30 44.19
C ALA A 144 7.03 22.19 45.58
N ASP A 145 6.29 23.21 46.03
CA ASP A 145 5.67 23.26 47.35
C ASP A 145 4.16 22.91 47.34
N GLY A 146 3.56 22.85 46.15
CA GLY A 146 2.18 22.45 45.93
C GLY A 146 1.15 23.53 46.28
N ASP A 147 1.56 24.79 46.35
CA ASP A 147 0.69 25.91 46.71
C ASP A 147 -0.17 26.42 45.54
N LYS A 148 0.01 25.85 44.34
CA LYS A 148 -0.63 26.19 43.05
C LYS A 148 -0.06 27.45 42.39
N VAL A 149 1.07 27.96 42.84
CA VAL A 149 1.87 28.97 42.15
C VAL A 149 3.06 28.28 41.51
N PRO A 150 3.21 28.34 40.17
CA PRO A 150 4.37 27.75 39.53
C PRO A 150 5.70 28.31 40.04
N ASP A 151 6.74 27.49 40.10
CA ASP A 151 8.08 27.83 40.62
C ASP A 151 8.67 29.10 39.98
N TYR A 152 8.35 29.36 38.71
CA TYR A 152 8.85 30.53 37.96
C TYR A 152 8.13 31.85 38.31
N LEU A 153 6.96 31.77 38.96
CA LEU A 153 6.20 32.90 39.48
C LEU A 153 6.23 32.97 41.01
N ASP A 154 6.71 31.93 41.68
CA ASP A 154 6.76 31.87 43.12
C ASP A 154 8.00 32.59 43.68
N LYS A 155 7.75 33.43 44.68
CA LYS A 155 8.78 34.13 45.45
C LYS A 155 9.39 33.24 46.53
N CYS A 156 8.67 32.19 46.94
CA CYS A 156 9.04 31.27 48.01
C CYS A 156 8.87 29.79 47.57
N PRO A 157 9.58 29.33 46.52
CA PRO A 157 9.36 28.02 45.86
C PRO A 157 9.73 26.77 46.68
N ASN A 158 9.84 26.85 48.01
CA ASN A 158 10.14 25.72 48.90
C ASN A 158 9.49 25.86 50.28
#